data_AF-A0A9P7KC11-F1
#
_entry.id   AF-A0A9P7KC11-F1
#
_cell.length_a   1.000
_cell.length_b   1.000
_cell.length_c   1.000
_cell.angle_alpha   90.00
_cell.angle_beta   90.00
_cell.angle_gamma   90.00
#
_symmetry.space_group_name_H-M   'P 1'
#
loop_
_entity.id
_entity.type
_entity.pdbx_description
1 polymer ?
#
loop_
_entity_poly.entity_id
_entity_poly.type
_entity_poly.pdbx_seq_one_letter_code
_entity_poly.pdbx_strand_id
1 'polypeptide(L)'
;MRHFINLVAAQPSSDYETTFVRILFPGLKNGLRSKNELVRGEVLGVIAYAVEKCDNLASLQEMKVLLADGDEEANFFNNILHVQIHRRSRALRRLAEFCDEGHLRSNTLADIFVPLVGNYIASTTSVDHHLVNEAVLTTGRMAKHLMWGAYYALVQKYLKLSRAKDESERVYVRTLVALLDNFHFPMEDIVPESDVSEEQEEDDEEVGDETPETAVLPPAAKPTTDKQAARIADAVNLRLLPNLLSHLEKHDPKADDNTRIPISIGIVTVAKHLPAATREPQITRLVTIL
;
A
#
# COMPACT_ATOMS: atom_id res chain seq x y z
N MET A 1 -5.60 -3.46 28.01
CA MET A 1 -6.09 -3.26 26.63
C MET A 1 -7.50 -3.79 26.41
N ARG A 2 -7.78 -5.09 26.59
CA ARG A 2 -9.13 -5.65 26.36
C ARG A 2 -10.25 -4.99 27.17
N HIS A 3 -10.00 -4.69 28.45
CA HIS A 3 -10.98 -3.96 29.27
C HIS A 3 -11.33 -2.58 28.71
N PHE A 4 -10.32 -1.82 28.27
CA PHE A 4 -10.54 -0.53 27.61
C PHE A 4 -11.35 -0.67 26.31
N ILE A 5 -11.06 -1.69 25.50
CA ILE A 5 -11.86 -1.98 24.29
C ILE A 5 -13.32 -2.28 24.63
N ASN A 6 -13.59 -3.02 25.71
CA ASN A 6 -14.97 -3.26 26.14
C ASN A 6 -15.69 -1.97 26.56
N LEU A 7 -14.99 -1.00 27.16
CA LEU A 7 -15.56 0.31 27.47
C LEU A 7 -15.87 1.10 26.18
N VAL A 8 -14.97 1.06 25.19
CA VAL A 8 -15.20 1.69 23.87
C VAL A 8 -16.42 1.08 23.17
N ALA A 9 -16.56 -0.24 23.21
CA ALA A 9 -17.70 -0.94 22.62
C ALA A 9 -19.03 -0.64 23.34
N ALA A 10 -19.00 -0.57 24.67
CA ALA A 10 -20.20 -0.34 25.48
C ALA A 10 -20.68 1.12 25.48
N GLN A 11 -19.79 2.08 25.24
CA GLN A 11 -20.07 3.52 25.31
C GLN A 11 -19.66 4.23 23.99
N PRO A 12 -20.47 4.09 22.92
CA PRO A 12 -20.25 4.84 21.68
C PRO A 12 -20.27 6.35 21.91
N SER A 13 -19.46 7.08 21.13
CA SER A 13 -19.35 8.54 21.16
C SER A 13 -18.87 9.13 22.49
N SER A 14 -18.13 8.34 23.28
CA SER A 14 -17.52 8.76 24.53
C SER A 14 -16.06 9.22 24.35
N ASP A 15 -15.49 9.81 25.40
CA ASP A 15 -14.06 10.13 25.48
C ASP A 15 -13.18 8.89 25.24
N TYR A 16 -13.68 7.68 25.55
CA TYR A 16 -12.99 6.43 25.29
C TYR A 16 -12.86 6.14 23.80
N GLU A 17 -13.91 6.37 23.01
CA GLU A 17 -13.84 6.22 21.54
C GLU A 17 -12.85 7.22 20.95
N THR A 18 -12.90 8.48 21.38
CA THR A 18 -11.96 9.52 20.94
C THR A 18 -10.52 9.13 21.27
N THR A 19 -10.27 8.65 22.49
CA THR A 19 -8.95 8.17 22.94
C THR A 19 -8.49 6.95 22.13
N PHE A 20 -9.40 6.03 21.82
CA PHE A 20 -9.11 4.88 20.99
C PHE A 20 -8.65 5.31 19.60
N VAL A 21 -9.42 6.16 18.93
CA VAL A 21 -9.17 6.59 17.55
C VAL A 21 -7.93 7.48 17.44
N ARG A 22 -7.72 8.40 18.38
CA ARG A 22 -6.63 9.40 18.30
C ARG A 22 -5.29 8.91 18.84
N ILE A 23 -5.30 8.01 19.82
CA ILE A 23 -4.08 7.61 20.54
C ILE A 23 -3.78 6.13 20.33
N LEU A 24 -4.73 5.28 20.72
CA LEU A 24 -4.45 3.85 20.77
C LEU A 24 -4.30 3.24 19.37
N PHE A 25 -5.24 3.51 18.47
CA PHE A 25 -5.27 2.88 17.16
C PHE A 25 -4.07 3.27 16.27
N PRO A 26 -3.62 4.54 16.24
CA PRO A 26 -2.35 4.91 15.60
C PRO A 26 -1.14 4.19 16.23
N GLY A 27 -1.10 4.08 17.56
CA GLY A 27 -0.05 3.32 18.26
C GLY A 27 -0.03 1.84 17.87
N LEU A 28 -1.19 1.20 17.76
CA LEU A 28 -1.32 -0.18 17.29
C LEU A 28 -0.86 -0.34 15.84
N LYS A 29 -1.29 0.56 14.93
CA LYS A 29 -0.83 0.58 13.53
C LYS A 29 0.68 0.70 13.43
N ASN A 30 1.30 1.52 14.27
CA ASN A 30 2.77 1.63 14.32
C ASN A 30 3.41 0.33 14.85
N GLY A 31 2.80 -0.30 15.86
CA GLY A 31 3.26 -1.58 16.42
C GLY A 31 3.35 -2.72 15.39
N LEU A 32 2.49 -2.73 14.36
CA LEU A 32 2.55 -3.70 13.26
C LEU A 32 3.83 -3.61 12.41
N ARG A 33 4.55 -2.48 12.46
CA ARG A 33 5.84 -2.28 11.79
C ARG A 33 7.04 -2.85 12.58
N SER A 34 6.81 -3.37 13.79
CA SER A 34 7.86 -3.96 14.62
C SER A 34 8.54 -5.13 13.90
N LYS A 35 9.88 -5.22 13.99
CA LYS A 35 10.64 -6.36 13.49
C LYS A 35 10.37 -7.64 14.29
N ASN A 36 9.95 -7.51 15.55
CA ASN A 36 9.69 -8.65 16.43
C ASN A 36 8.29 -9.22 16.17
N GLU A 37 8.22 -10.48 15.71
CA GLU A 37 6.95 -11.17 15.42
C GLU A 37 6.05 -11.29 16.64
N LEU A 38 6.61 -11.49 17.84
CA LEU A 38 5.83 -11.59 19.08
C LEU A 38 5.09 -10.28 19.38
N VAL A 39 5.77 -9.14 19.18
CA VAL A 39 5.15 -7.82 19.35
C VAL A 39 4.02 -7.62 18.34
N ARG A 40 4.24 -8.01 17.07
CA ARG A 40 3.19 -7.96 16.06
C ARG A 40 2.01 -8.86 16.42
N GLY A 41 2.26 -10.05 16.97
CA GLY A 41 1.25 -10.98 17.45
C GLY A 41 0.34 -10.38 18.52
N GLU A 42 0.92 -9.77 19.56
CA GLU A 42 0.15 -9.11 20.61
C GLU A 42 -0.67 -7.92 20.08
N VAL A 43 -0.04 -7.08 19.26
CA VAL A 43 -0.72 -5.93 18.62
C VAL A 43 -1.88 -6.40 17.74
N LEU A 44 -1.66 -7.43 16.94
CA LEU A 44 -2.69 -8.01 16.07
C LEU A 44 -3.83 -8.63 16.89
N GLY A 45 -3.52 -9.28 18.01
CA GLY A 45 -4.53 -9.82 18.93
C GLY A 45 -5.40 -8.71 19.55
N VAL A 46 -4.81 -7.54 19.86
CA VAL A 46 -5.57 -6.37 20.33
C VAL A 46 -6.46 -5.81 19.22
N ILE A 47 -5.95 -5.70 17.98
CA ILE A 47 -6.74 -5.26 16.83
C ILE A 47 -7.89 -6.24 16.54
N ALA A 48 -7.63 -7.54 16.52
CA ALA A 48 -8.64 -8.57 16.29
C ALA A 48 -9.77 -8.49 17.33
N TYR A 49 -9.42 -8.33 18.60
CA TYR A 49 -10.41 -8.13 19.67
C TYR A 49 -11.21 -6.84 19.50
N ALA A 50 -10.58 -5.75 19.04
CA ALA A 50 -11.30 -4.51 18.73
C ALA A 50 -12.25 -4.69 17.53
N VAL A 51 -11.85 -5.41 16.48
CA VAL A 51 -12.70 -5.73 15.33
C VAL A 51 -13.91 -6.58 15.75
N GLU A 52 -13.72 -7.50 16.70
CA GLU A 52 -14.80 -8.35 17.22
C GLU A 52 -15.82 -7.57 18.07
N LYS A 53 -15.37 -6.59 18.87
CA LYS A 53 -16.21 -5.92 19.87
C LYS A 53 -16.75 -4.55 19.44
N CYS A 54 -16.00 -3.81 18.63
CA CYS A 54 -16.33 -2.42 18.33
C CYS A 54 -17.07 -2.29 16.99
N ASP A 55 -18.38 -2.13 17.07
CA ASP A 55 -19.25 -2.07 15.90
C ASP A 55 -19.40 -0.65 15.34
N ASN A 56 -19.00 0.38 16.08
CA ASN A 56 -19.28 1.77 15.72
C ASN A 56 -18.16 2.42 14.89
N LEU A 57 -17.02 1.75 14.74
CA LEU A 57 -15.84 2.27 14.05
C LEU A 57 -15.74 1.70 12.64
N ALA A 58 -15.94 2.53 11.63
CA ALA A 58 -15.94 2.10 10.23
C ALA A 58 -14.66 1.34 9.82
N SER A 59 -13.49 1.74 10.33
CA SER A 59 -12.21 1.04 10.04
C SER A 59 -12.11 -0.34 10.64
N LEU A 60 -12.85 -0.62 11.72
CA LEU A 60 -12.92 -1.92 12.34
C LEU A 60 -14.03 -2.77 11.69
N GLN A 61 -15.17 -2.16 11.38
CA GLN A 61 -16.28 -2.82 10.70
C GLN A 61 -15.87 -3.48 9.38
N GLU A 62 -15.11 -2.78 8.53
CA GLU A 62 -14.68 -3.34 7.24
C GLU A 62 -13.74 -4.56 7.39
N MET A 63 -13.07 -4.70 8.53
CA MET A 63 -12.22 -5.85 8.83
C MET A 63 -12.99 -7.02 9.45
N LYS A 64 -14.28 -6.88 9.79
CA LYS A 64 -15.06 -7.96 10.43
C LYS A 64 -15.13 -9.21 9.59
N VAL A 65 -15.20 -9.07 8.26
CA VAL A 65 -15.22 -10.21 7.33
C VAL A 65 -14.00 -11.13 7.50
N LEU A 66 -12.88 -10.58 7.97
CA LEU A 66 -11.64 -11.31 8.23
C LEU A 66 -11.67 -12.16 9.52
N LEU A 67 -12.68 -11.98 10.38
CA LEU A 67 -12.91 -12.85 11.54
C LEU A 67 -13.53 -14.20 11.16
N ALA A 68 -14.10 -14.30 9.94
CA ALA A 68 -14.74 -15.49 9.39
C ALA A 68 -15.82 -16.09 10.31
N ASP A 69 -16.67 -15.22 10.90
CA ASP A 69 -17.79 -15.61 11.77
C ASP A 69 -17.41 -16.57 12.91
N GLY A 70 -16.17 -16.48 13.40
CA GLY A 70 -15.66 -17.31 14.49
C GLY A 70 -15.00 -18.62 14.06
N ASP A 71 -14.92 -18.93 12.76
CA ASP A 71 -14.12 -20.05 12.27
C ASP A 71 -12.62 -19.76 12.46
N GLU A 72 -12.01 -20.43 13.45
CA GLU A 72 -10.60 -20.25 13.78
C GLU A 72 -9.64 -20.62 12.63
N GLU A 73 -10.01 -21.55 11.74
CA GLU A 73 -9.18 -21.91 10.58
C GLU A 73 -9.30 -20.90 9.44
N ALA A 74 -10.38 -20.11 9.44
CA ALA A 74 -10.62 -19.07 8.46
C ALA A 74 -10.31 -17.66 8.92
N ASN A 75 -10.23 -17.44 10.23
CA ASN A 75 -9.91 -16.16 10.83
C ASN A 75 -8.51 -15.70 10.42
N PHE A 76 -8.43 -14.60 9.68
CA PHE A 76 -7.17 -14.05 9.20
C PHE A 76 -6.21 -13.72 10.36
N PHE A 77 -6.71 -13.10 11.42
CA PHE A 77 -5.89 -12.61 12.54
C PHE A 77 -5.19 -13.75 13.29
N ASN A 78 -5.87 -14.89 13.42
CA ASN A 78 -5.29 -16.09 14.04
C ASN A 78 -4.26 -16.77 13.13
N ASN A 79 -4.48 -16.72 11.81
CA ASN A 79 -3.73 -17.54 10.86
C ASN A 79 -2.51 -16.83 10.25
N ILE A 80 -2.53 -15.50 10.12
CA ILE A 80 -1.47 -14.77 9.43
C ILE A 80 -0.11 -14.96 10.11
N LEU A 81 -0.02 -14.90 11.44
CA LEU A 81 1.24 -15.15 12.19
C LEU A 81 1.36 -16.58 12.76
N HIS A 82 0.54 -17.53 12.30
CA HIS A 82 0.48 -18.87 12.90
C HIS A 82 1.77 -19.68 12.73
N VAL A 83 2.16 -20.54 13.68
CA VAL A 83 3.42 -21.32 13.61
C VAL A 83 3.54 -22.19 12.33
N GLN A 84 2.41 -22.63 11.77
CA GLN A 84 2.34 -23.42 10.55
C GLN A 84 2.29 -22.53 9.29
N ILE A 85 3.24 -22.74 8.37
CA ILE A 85 3.38 -21.95 7.12
C ILE A 85 2.12 -22.00 6.25
N HIS A 86 1.49 -23.17 6.08
CA HIS A 86 0.31 -23.31 5.22
C HIS A 86 -0.88 -22.46 5.68
N ARG A 87 -1.03 -22.25 7.00
CA ARG A 87 -2.05 -21.36 7.57
C ARG A 87 -1.76 -19.91 7.24
N ARG A 88 -0.49 -19.48 7.34
CA ARG A 88 -0.05 -18.14 6.90
C ARG A 88 -0.34 -17.92 5.42
N SER A 89 0.03 -18.87 4.55
CA SER A 89 -0.23 -18.78 3.10
C SER A 89 -1.72 -18.71 2.77
N ARG A 90 -2.56 -19.47 3.46
CA ARG A 90 -4.02 -19.42 3.27
C ARG A 90 -4.60 -18.08 3.72
N ALA A 91 -4.11 -17.53 4.84
CA ALA A 91 -4.54 -16.22 5.33
C ALA A 91 -4.19 -15.10 4.33
N LEU A 92 -3.00 -15.16 3.72
CA LEU A 92 -2.58 -14.21 2.67
C LEU A 92 -3.50 -14.27 1.44
N ARG A 93 -3.80 -15.48 0.93
CA ARG A 93 -4.72 -15.64 -0.21
C ARG A 93 -6.11 -15.09 0.07
N ARG A 94 -6.66 -15.41 1.25
CA ARG A 94 -7.96 -14.89 1.69
C ARG A 94 -7.96 -13.38 1.78
N LEU A 95 -6.95 -12.78 2.41
CA LEU A 95 -6.83 -11.32 2.46
C LEU A 95 -6.86 -10.73 1.05
N ALA A 96 -6.11 -11.32 0.13
CA ALA A 96 -6.03 -10.86 -1.24
C ALA A 96 -7.37 -11.02 -1.99
N GLU A 97 -8.18 -12.04 -1.69
CA GLU A 97 -9.54 -12.23 -2.23
C GLU A 97 -10.49 -11.14 -1.71
N PHE A 98 -10.49 -10.88 -0.40
CA PHE A 98 -11.28 -9.80 0.21
C PHE A 98 -10.90 -8.41 -0.31
N CYS A 99 -9.63 -8.20 -0.68
CA CYS A 99 -9.21 -6.99 -1.36
C CYS A 99 -9.91 -6.88 -2.71
N ASP A 100 -9.86 -7.93 -3.54
CA ASP A 100 -10.45 -7.94 -4.89
C ASP A 100 -11.97 -7.75 -4.90
N GLU A 101 -12.65 -8.17 -3.84
CA GLU A 101 -14.08 -7.92 -3.62
C GLU A 101 -14.40 -6.47 -3.23
N GLY A 102 -13.40 -5.64 -2.97
CA GLY A 102 -13.55 -4.22 -2.63
C GLY A 102 -14.01 -3.98 -1.18
N HIS A 103 -13.86 -4.95 -0.29
CA HIS A 103 -14.30 -4.84 1.10
C HIS A 103 -13.41 -3.93 1.96
N LEU A 104 -12.16 -3.68 1.57
CA LEU A 104 -11.17 -2.97 2.37
C LEU A 104 -10.79 -1.63 1.73
N ARG A 105 -10.92 -0.54 2.50
CA ARG A 105 -10.50 0.80 2.05
C ARG A 105 -8.97 0.93 2.01
N SER A 106 -8.51 1.81 1.11
CA SER A 106 -7.08 2.14 0.92
C SER A 106 -6.33 2.43 2.22
N ASN A 107 -6.89 3.23 3.13
CA ASN A 107 -6.21 3.58 4.39
C ASN A 107 -5.98 2.36 5.28
N THR A 108 -6.95 1.44 5.33
CA THR A 108 -6.85 0.22 6.13
C THR A 108 -5.81 -0.73 5.53
N LEU A 109 -5.79 -0.86 4.20
CA LEU A 109 -4.74 -1.58 3.49
C LEU A 109 -3.34 -0.99 3.77
N ALA A 110 -3.18 0.32 3.57
CA ALA A 110 -1.89 1.01 3.69
C ALA A 110 -1.35 1.03 5.14
N ASP A 111 -2.22 1.19 6.13
CA ASP A 111 -1.79 1.39 7.52
C ASP A 111 -1.60 0.08 8.30
N ILE A 112 -2.35 -0.96 7.94
CA ILE A 112 -2.43 -2.23 8.69
C ILE A 112 -1.81 -3.36 7.88
N PHE A 113 -2.39 -3.66 6.72
CA PHE A 113 -2.07 -4.90 5.99
C PHE A 113 -0.77 -4.81 5.20
N VAL A 114 -0.49 -3.70 4.54
CA VAL A 114 0.77 -3.49 3.79
C VAL A 114 1.99 -3.59 4.73
N PRO A 115 2.04 -2.95 5.90
CA PRO A 115 3.13 -3.14 6.86
C PRO A 115 3.20 -4.57 7.39
N LEU A 116 2.07 -5.20 7.72
CA LEU A 116 2.03 -6.56 8.25
C LEU A 116 2.58 -7.58 7.25
N VAL A 117 2.05 -7.60 6.03
CA VAL A 117 2.48 -8.49 4.94
C VAL A 117 3.91 -8.16 4.50
N GLY A 118 4.27 -6.87 4.49
CA GLY A 118 5.61 -6.41 4.14
C GLY A 118 6.72 -6.98 5.04
N ASN A 119 6.42 -7.44 6.27
CA ASN A 119 7.39 -8.11 7.11
C ASN A 119 7.84 -9.46 6.52
N TYR A 120 6.96 -10.22 5.85
CA TYR A 120 7.37 -11.45 5.14
C TYR A 120 8.34 -11.14 4.00
N ILE A 121 8.11 -10.03 3.31
CA ILE A 121 8.92 -9.59 2.18
C ILE A 121 10.29 -9.10 2.65
N ALA A 122 10.37 -8.42 3.80
CA ALA A 122 11.62 -7.91 4.36
C ALA A 122 12.47 -9.01 5.04
N SER A 123 11.86 -10.11 5.49
CA SER A 123 12.53 -11.20 6.20
C SER A 123 12.89 -12.37 5.27
N THR A 124 13.48 -12.08 4.11
CA THR A 124 13.73 -13.08 3.04
C THR A 124 14.63 -14.24 3.44
N THR A 125 15.47 -14.06 4.45
CA THR A 125 16.44 -15.07 4.93
C THR A 125 15.89 -15.98 6.02
N SER A 126 14.82 -15.58 6.71
CA SER A 126 14.24 -16.32 7.85
C SER A 126 12.84 -16.86 7.57
N VAL A 127 12.30 -16.61 6.38
CA VAL A 127 10.95 -16.98 5.98
C VAL A 127 11.00 -17.90 4.76
N ASP A 128 10.16 -18.93 4.77
CA ASP A 128 10.00 -19.86 3.65
C ASP A 128 9.70 -19.14 2.32
N HIS A 129 10.40 -19.54 1.24
CA HIS A 129 10.30 -18.86 -0.05
C HIS A 129 8.89 -18.90 -0.67
N HIS A 130 8.09 -19.94 -0.42
CA HIS A 130 6.71 -19.97 -0.89
C HIS A 130 5.85 -18.93 -0.16
N LEU A 131 6.08 -18.75 1.14
CA LEU A 131 5.38 -17.73 1.91
C LEU A 131 5.77 -16.31 1.48
N VAL A 132 7.06 -16.08 1.21
CA VAL A 132 7.54 -14.80 0.63
C VAL A 132 6.86 -14.54 -0.72
N ASN A 133 6.79 -15.55 -1.58
CA ASN A 133 6.14 -15.41 -2.89
C ASN A 133 4.64 -15.07 -2.76
N GLU A 134 3.93 -15.74 -1.84
CA GLU A 134 2.52 -15.45 -1.56
C GLU A 134 2.33 -14.01 -1.03
N ALA A 135 3.25 -13.53 -0.19
CA ALA A 135 3.23 -12.17 0.33
C ALA A 135 3.46 -11.12 -0.78
N VAL A 136 4.34 -11.40 -1.73
CA VAL A 136 4.57 -10.55 -2.91
C VAL A 136 3.29 -10.42 -3.75
N LEU A 137 2.65 -11.55 -4.06
CA LEU A 137 1.40 -11.56 -4.83
C LEU A 137 0.27 -10.84 -4.10
N THR A 138 0.13 -11.10 -2.79
CA THR A 138 -0.86 -10.42 -1.93
C THR A 138 -0.63 -8.91 -1.89
N THR A 139 0.64 -8.47 -1.83
CA THR A 139 0.99 -7.04 -1.85
C THR A 139 0.63 -6.37 -3.18
N GLY A 140 0.85 -7.05 -4.31
CA GLY A 140 0.37 -6.60 -5.62
C GLY A 140 -1.15 -6.45 -5.67
N ARG A 141 -1.90 -7.46 -5.18
CA ARG A 141 -3.37 -7.40 -5.12
C ARG A 141 -3.88 -6.25 -4.25
N MET A 142 -3.27 -6.04 -3.07
CA MET A 142 -3.59 -4.88 -2.23
C MET A 142 -3.34 -3.55 -2.94
N ALA A 143 -2.27 -3.46 -3.75
CA ALA A 143 -1.92 -2.23 -4.46
C ALA A 143 -2.97 -1.77 -5.48
N LYS A 144 -3.74 -2.70 -6.05
CA LYS A 144 -4.88 -2.41 -6.94
C LYS A 144 -6.00 -1.62 -6.25
N HIS A 145 -6.05 -1.62 -4.92
CA HIS A 145 -7.10 -0.97 -4.12
C HIS A 145 -6.56 0.22 -3.31
N LEU A 146 -5.31 0.63 -3.55
CA LEU A 146 -4.71 1.80 -2.92
C LEU A 146 -5.02 3.07 -3.71
N MET A 147 -5.30 4.15 -3.00
CA MET A 147 -5.32 5.50 -3.58
C MET A 147 -3.91 5.91 -4.04
N TRP A 148 -3.85 6.82 -5.02
CA TRP A 148 -2.60 7.25 -5.65
C TRP A 148 -1.45 7.53 -4.67
N GLY A 149 -1.70 8.34 -3.63
CA GLY A 149 -0.64 8.70 -2.66
C GLY A 149 -0.04 7.49 -1.95
N ALA A 150 -0.89 6.57 -1.47
CA ALA A 150 -0.45 5.34 -0.81
C ALA A 150 0.24 4.37 -1.79
N TYR A 151 -0.30 4.23 -3.01
CA TYR A 151 0.29 3.42 -4.07
C TYR A 151 1.68 3.94 -4.45
N TYR A 152 1.80 5.25 -4.73
CA TYR A 152 3.06 5.87 -5.13
C TYR A 152 4.11 5.77 -4.03
N ALA A 153 3.75 6.03 -2.77
CA ALA A 153 4.65 5.85 -1.63
C ALA A 153 5.15 4.40 -1.51
N LEU A 154 4.28 3.42 -1.77
CA LEU A 154 4.64 2.00 -1.76
C LEU A 154 5.61 1.64 -2.90
N VAL A 155 5.35 2.13 -4.12
CA VAL A 155 6.24 1.94 -5.27
C VAL A 155 7.60 2.59 -5.03
N GLN A 156 7.64 3.82 -4.51
CA GLN A 156 8.89 4.50 -4.17
C GLN A 156 9.70 3.74 -3.11
N LYS A 157 9.02 3.20 -2.09
CA LYS A 157 9.64 2.36 -1.07
C LYS A 157 10.31 1.14 -1.70
N TYR A 158 9.60 0.37 -2.53
CA TYR A 158 10.15 -0.84 -3.13
C TYR A 158 11.17 -0.56 -4.24
N LEU A 159 11.07 0.57 -4.94
CA LEU A 159 12.10 1.04 -5.88
C LEU A 159 13.40 1.43 -5.18
N LYS A 160 13.32 1.95 -3.95
CA LYS A 160 14.50 2.21 -3.12
C LYS A 160 15.10 0.90 -2.60
N LEU A 161 14.26 -0.02 -2.13
CA LEU A 161 14.68 -1.32 -1.62
C LEU A 161 15.25 -2.23 -2.71
N SER A 162 14.77 -2.16 -3.95
CA SER A 162 15.29 -2.93 -5.09
C SER A 162 16.73 -2.58 -5.48
N ARG A 163 17.32 -1.53 -4.87
CA ARG A 163 18.73 -1.16 -5.02
C ARG A 163 19.63 -1.83 -3.97
N ALA A 164 19.07 -2.68 -3.10
CA ALA A 164 19.83 -3.47 -2.16
C ALA A 164 20.84 -4.34 -2.92
N LYS A 165 22.01 -4.59 -2.32
CA LYS A 165 23.08 -5.43 -2.89
C LYS A 165 23.21 -6.74 -2.11
N ASP A 166 22.09 -7.31 -1.73
CA ASP A 166 21.98 -8.52 -0.91
C ASP A 166 20.92 -9.47 -1.49
N GLU A 167 20.72 -10.62 -0.84
CA GLU A 167 19.78 -11.66 -1.29
C GLU A 167 18.32 -11.19 -1.40
N SER A 168 17.97 -10.06 -0.75
CA SER A 168 16.62 -9.51 -0.77
C SER A 168 16.30 -8.70 -2.03
N GLU A 169 17.33 -8.29 -2.80
CA GLU A 169 17.18 -7.53 -4.06
C GLU A 169 16.14 -8.19 -4.99
N ARG A 170 16.29 -9.49 -5.24
CA ARG A 170 15.39 -10.26 -6.13
C ARG A 170 13.95 -10.29 -5.63
N VAL A 171 13.74 -10.27 -4.32
CA VAL A 171 12.39 -10.24 -3.73
C VAL A 171 11.79 -8.84 -3.87
N TYR A 172 12.57 -7.79 -3.61
CA TYR A 172 12.11 -6.41 -3.77
C TYR A 172 11.82 -6.04 -5.22
N VAL A 173 12.63 -6.49 -6.18
CA VAL A 173 12.36 -6.36 -7.61
C VAL A 173 11.05 -7.04 -7.98
N ARG A 174 10.84 -8.30 -7.55
CA ARG A 174 9.56 -8.99 -7.78
C ARG A 174 8.36 -8.28 -7.15
N THR A 175 8.55 -7.70 -5.97
CA THR A 175 7.51 -6.91 -5.31
C THR A 175 7.20 -5.64 -6.11
N LEU A 176 8.22 -4.91 -6.54
CA LEU A 176 8.07 -3.73 -7.38
C LEU A 176 7.30 -4.06 -8.66
N VAL A 177 7.68 -5.14 -9.36
CA VAL A 177 6.98 -5.60 -10.57
C VAL A 177 5.52 -5.91 -10.27
N ALA A 178 5.23 -6.65 -9.19
CA ALA A 178 3.85 -6.95 -8.80
C ALA A 178 3.01 -5.69 -8.50
N LEU A 179 3.61 -4.62 -7.97
CA LEU A 179 2.95 -3.33 -7.79
C LEU A 179 2.64 -2.65 -9.13
N LEU A 180 3.61 -2.62 -10.05
CA LEU A 180 3.47 -2.01 -11.38
C LEU A 180 2.43 -2.76 -12.24
N ASP A 181 2.39 -4.09 -12.14
CA ASP A 181 1.41 -4.92 -12.84
C ASP A 181 -0.03 -4.69 -12.35
N ASN A 182 -0.20 -4.21 -11.11
CA ASN A 182 -1.49 -3.86 -10.51
C ASN A 182 -1.77 -2.34 -10.54
N PHE A 183 -1.07 -1.60 -11.41
CA PHE A 183 -1.41 -0.21 -11.70
C PHE A 183 -2.82 -0.15 -12.30
N HIS A 184 -3.67 0.73 -11.76
CA HIS A 184 -5.10 0.76 -12.09
C HIS A 184 -5.65 2.18 -12.32
N PHE A 185 -4.79 3.20 -12.33
CA PHE A 185 -5.23 4.59 -12.46
C PHE A 185 -5.51 4.89 -13.94
N PRO A 186 -6.74 5.26 -14.31
CA PRO A 186 -7.04 5.65 -15.68
C PRO A 186 -6.36 6.99 -15.99
N MET A 187 -5.61 7.05 -17.09
CA MET A 187 -5.03 8.30 -17.59
C MET A 187 -5.38 8.57 -19.06
N GLU A 188 -6.09 7.66 -19.75
CA GLU A 188 -6.34 7.74 -21.20
C GLU A 188 -7.37 8.81 -21.62
N ASP A 189 -8.25 9.27 -20.73
CA ASP A 189 -9.39 10.16 -21.06
C ASP A 189 -9.09 11.67 -21.04
N ILE A 190 -7.83 12.07 -20.84
CA ILE A 190 -7.49 13.49 -20.75
C ILE A 190 -7.31 14.05 -22.16
N VAL A 191 -8.41 14.52 -22.75
CA VAL A 191 -8.33 15.45 -23.89
C VAL A 191 -7.62 16.71 -23.38
N PRO A 192 -6.49 17.13 -23.98
CA PRO A 192 -5.84 18.36 -23.58
C PRO A 192 -6.71 19.52 -24.05
N GLU A 193 -7.60 20.01 -23.18
CA GLU A 193 -8.06 21.39 -23.30
C GLU A 193 -6.87 22.27 -22.90
N SER A 194 -6.25 22.86 -23.91
CA SER A 194 -5.37 23.99 -23.76
C SER A 194 -6.15 25.12 -23.09
N ASP A 195 -5.91 25.36 -21.81
CA ASP A 195 -6.05 26.70 -21.25
C ASP A 195 -5.03 26.92 -20.14
N VAL A 196 -4.14 27.86 -20.45
CA VAL A 196 -3.20 28.51 -19.55
C VAL A 196 -3.98 29.27 -18.47
N SER A 197 -3.85 28.83 -17.23
CA SER A 197 -3.92 29.73 -16.09
C SER A 197 -2.96 29.21 -15.02
N GLU A 198 -1.77 29.81 -15.00
CA GLU A 198 -0.82 29.73 -13.90
C GLU A 198 -1.48 30.31 -12.65
N GLU A 199 -1.85 29.46 -11.70
CA GLU A 199 -1.87 29.83 -10.30
C GLU A 199 -0.99 28.82 -9.56
N GLN A 200 0.21 29.29 -9.24
CA GLN A 200 1.16 28.62 -8.36
C GLN A 200 0.59 28.62 -6.95
N GLU A 201 0.21 27.46 -6.44
CA GLU A 201 0.24 27.19 -5.01
C GLU A 201 1.41 26.24 -4.75
N GLU A 202 2.53 26.83 -4.35
CA GLU A 202 3.61 26.13 -3.66
C GLU A 202 3.06 25.67 -2.31
N ASP A 203 2.99 24.36 -2.08
CA ASP A 203 2.85 23.81 -0.74
C ASP A 203 4.05 22.89 -0.50
N ASP A 204 5.05 23.47 0.16
CA ASP A 204 6.28 22.84 0.63
C ASP A 204 5.93 21.88 1.77
N GLU A 205 6.15 20.57 1.58
CA GLU A 205 6.12 19.60 2.67
C GLU A 205 7.41 19.73 3.50
N GLU A 206 7.43 20.60 4.52
CA GLU A 206 8.37 20.51 5.64
C GLU A 206 7.79 19.75 6.83
N VAL A 207 8.64 18.89 7.39
CA VAL A 207 8.42 18.05 8.56
C VAL A 207 8.66 18.86 9.83
N GLY A 208 7.68 18.99 10.72
CA GLY A 208 7.92 19.53 12.06
C GLY A 208 6.65 19.81 12.86
N ASP A 209 6.59 19.19 14.04
CA ASP A 209 5.55 19.27 15.07
C ASP A 209 5.37 20.69 15.66
N GLU A 210 4.12 21.13 15.81
CA GLU A 210 3.56 21.90 16.96
C GLU A 210 2.16 22.47 16.61
N THR A 211 1.11 21.97 17.25
CA THR A 211 -0.20 22.65 17.41
C THR A 211 -0.16 23.62 18.59
N PRO A 212 -1.12 24.58 18.82
CA PRO A 212 -2.43 24.76 18.17
C PRO A 212 -2.82 26.23 17.85
N GLU A 213 -3.79 26.46 16.95
CA GLU A 213 -5.04 27.19 17.24
C GLU A 213 -5.94 27.40 16.01
N THR A 214 -7.22 27.48 16.32
CA THR A 214 -8.42 27.42 15.49
C THR A 214 -8.60 28.61 14.54
N ALA A 215 -8.76 28.35 13.23
CA ALA A 215 -9.48 29.25 12.32
C ALA A 215 -10.33 28.43 11.34
N VAL A 216 -11.63 28.67 11.39
CA VAL A 216 -12.66 28.05 10.57
C VAL A 216 -12.54 28.58 9.14
N LEU A 217 -12.23 27.72 8.16
CA LEU A 217 -12.38 27.99 6.73
C LEU A 217 -13.26 26.90 6.07
N PRO A 218 -14.05 27.25 5.03
CA PRO A 218 -15.11 26.38 4.50
C PRO A 218 -14.57 25.17 3.72
N PRO A 219 -15.36 24.10 3.53
CA PRO A 219 -14.87 22.84 2.98
C PRO A 219 -14.48 22.99 1.51
N ALA A 220 -13.19 22.87 1.23
CA ALA A 220 -12.63 22.78 -0.11
C ALA A 220 -13.33 21.65 -0.91
N ALA A 221 -13.86 22.01 -2.07
CA ALA A 221 -14.54 21.09 -2.97
C ALA A 221 -13.55 20.00 -3.44
N LYS A 222 -13.96 18.73 -3.33
CA LYS A 222 -13.18 17.58 -3.82
C LYS A 222 -12.90 17.78 -5.32
N PRO A 223 -11.65 17.62 -5.79
CA PRO A 223 -11.34 17.77 -7.21
C PRO A 223 -12.09 16.72 -8.02
N THR A 224 -12.66 17.13 -9.15
CA THR A 224 -13.29 16.25 -10.14
C THR A 224 -12.34 15.12 -10.55
N THR A 225 -12.90 13.96 -10.90
CA THR A 225 -12.16 12.75 -11.33
C THR A 225 -11.10 13.06 -12.38
N ASP A 226 -11.40 14.00 -13.28
CA ASP A 226 -10.55 14.34 -14.42
C ASP A 226 -9.32 15.17 -13.99
N LYS A 227 -9.50 16.08 -13.02
CA LYS A 227 -8.37 16.83 -12.43
C LYS A 227 -7.44 15.91 -11.65
N GLN A 228 -7.99 14.90 -10.98
CA GLN A 228 -7.17 13.89 -10.29
C GLN A 228 -6.41 13.02 -11.29
N ALA A 229 -7.05 12.57 -12.37
CA ALA A 229 -6.41 11.81 -13.43
C ALA A 229 -5.26 12.58 -14.09
N ALA A 230 -5.45 13.88 -14.37
CA ALA A 230 -4.39 14.74 -14.90
C ALA A 230 -3.18 14.86 -13.96
N ARG A 231 -3.42 15.13 -12.67
CA ARG A 231 -2.34 15.18 -11.66
C ARG A 231 -1.58 13.85 -11.55
N ILE A 232 -2.28 12.73 -11.67
CA ILE A 232 -1.66 11.40 -11.67
C ILE A 232 -0.82 11.21 -12.93
N ALA A 233 -1.35 11.55 -14.10
CA ALA A 233 -0.63 11.46 -15.37
C ALA A 233 0.66 12.30 -15.35
N ASP A 234 0.60 13.52 -14.82
CA ASP A 234 1.77 14.39 -14.66
C ASP A 234 2.78 13.77 -13.69
N ALA A 235 2.33 13.28 -12.53
CA ALA A 235 3.22 12.62 -11.57
C ALA A 235 3.86 11.35 -12.15
N VAL A 236 3.13 10.59 -12.98
CA VAL A 236 3.65 9.42 -13.69
C VAL A 236 4.74 9.82 -14.69
N ASN A 237 4.47 10.82 -15.52
CA ASN A 237 5.38 11.28 -16.58
C ASN A 237 6.63 12.00 -16.03
N LEU A 238 6.47 12.83 -15.01
CA LEU A 238 7.53 13.68 -14.47
C LEU A 238 8.36 12.99 -13.39
N ARG A 239 7.77 12.05 -12.64
CA ARG A 239 8.43 11.44 -11.48
C ARG A 239 8.53 9.92 -11.60
N LEU A 240 7.43 9.20 -11.81
CA LEU A 240 7.43 7.74 -11.72
C LEU A 240 8.28 7.08 -12.83
N LEU A 241 7.95 7.34 -14.10
CA LEU A 241 8.63 6.71 -15.23
C LEU A 241 10.11 7.11 -15.31
N PRO A 242 10.49 8.40 -15.16
CA PRO A 242 11.91 8.76 -15.17
C PRO A 242 12.71 8.06 -14.08
N ASN A 243 12.13 7.87 -12.88
CA ASN A 243 12.78 7.15 -11.78
C ASN A 243 12.94 5.64 -12.08
N LEU A 244 11.94 5.02 -12.71
CA LEU A 244 12.00 3.61 -13.13
C LEU A 244 13.00 3.39 -14.28
N LEU A 245 13.01 4.28 -15.27
CA LEU A 245 13.97 4.25 -16.37
C LEU A 245 15.40 4.50 -15.88
N SER A 246 15.61 5.48 -15.00
CA SER A 246 16.93 5.72 -14.37
C SER A 246 17.39 4.51 -13.55
N HIS A 247 16.45 3.78 -12.93
CA HIS A 247 16.77 2.54 -12.22
C HIS A 247 17.23 1.44 -13.19
N LEU A 248 16.59 1.29 -14.34
CA LEU A 248 17.01 0.35 -15.39
C LEU A 248 18.37 0.73 -16.00
N GLU A 249 18.59 2.01 -16.32
CA GLU A 249 19.85 2.51 -16.89
C GLU A 249 21.05 2.30 -15.94
N LYS A 250 20.85 2.49 -14.63
CA LYS A 250 21.90 2.34 -13.61
C LYS A 250 22.16 0.89 -13.22
N HIS A 251 21.25 -0.02 -13.54
CA HIS A 251 21.48 -1.44 -13.30
C HIS A 251 22.55 -1.91 -14.29
N ASP A 252 23.60 -2.56 -13.78
CA ASP A 252 24.77 -2.95 -14.56
C ASP A 252 24.31 -3.74 -15.81
N PRO A 253 24.78 -3.43 -17.04
CA PRO A 253 24.48 -4.25 -18.22
C PRO A 253 24.94 -5.71 -18.08
N LYS A 254 25.75 -6.04 -17.08
CA LYS A 254 26.11 -7.42 -16.70
C LYS A 254 25.26 -8.01 -15.58
N ALA A 255 24.41 -7.22 -14.92
CA ALA A 255 23.50 -7.72 -13.92
C ALA A 255 22.32 -8.43 -14.60
N ASP A 256 21.99 -9.62 -14.07
CA ASP A 256 21.10 -10.60 -14.70
C ASP A 256 19.89 -9.98 -15.42
N ASP A 257 19.79 -10.22 -16.73
CA ASP A 257 18.61 -9.96 -17.57
C ASP A 257 17.30 -10.38 -16.88
N ASN A 258 17.37 -11.38 -16.01
CA ASN A 258 16.30 -11.88 -15.16
C ASN A 258 15.63 -10.82 -14.26
N THR A 259 16.29 -9.70 -13.97
CA THR A 259 15.72 -8.59 -13.16
C THR A 259 15.31 -7.38 -14.00
N ARG A 260 16.08 -7.07 -15.05
CA ARG A 260 15.82 -5.97 -15.98
C ARG A 260 14.56 -6.20 -16.81
N ILE A 261 14.39 -7.42 -17.35
CA ILE A 261 13.26 -7.76 -18.22
C ILE A 261 11.92 -7.61 -17.46
N PRO A 262 11.72 -8.18 -16.26
CA PRO A 262 10.47 -8.01 -15.53
C PRO A 262 10.13 -6.56 -15.18
N ILE A 263 11.12 -5.75 -14.77
CA ILE A 263 10.90 -4.33 -14.49
C ILE A 263 10.44 -3.61 -15.76
N SER A 264 11.07 -3.91 -16.90
CA SER A 264 10.73 -3.29 -18.18
C SER A 264 9.30 -3.64 -18.61
N ILE A 265 8.87 -4.88 -18.39
CA ILE A 265 7.47 -5.30 -18.61
C ILE A 265 6.54 -4.48 -17.69
N GLY A 266 6.87 -4.33 -16.40
CA GLY A 266 6.09 -3.52 -15.47
C GLY A 266 5.97 -2.05 -15.89
N ILE A 267 7.06 -1.45 -16.39
CA ILE A 267 7.04 -0.07 -16.94
C ILE A 267 6.10 0.01 -18.15
N VAL A 268 6.12 -0.98 -19.04
CA VAL A 268 5.18 -1.06 -20.17
C VAL A 268 3.74 -1.18 -19.67
N THR A 269 3.47 -1.96 -18.62
CA THR A 269 2.12 -2.05 -18.02
C THR A 269 1.62 -0.69 -17.53
N VAL A 270 2.46 0.11 -16.87
CA VAL A 270 2.11 1.48 -16.49
C VAL A 270 1.93 2.38 -17.71
N ALA A 271 2.84 2.32 -18.68
CA ALA A 271 2.80 3.16 -19.87
C ALA A 271 1.58 2.90 -20.75
N LYS A 272 1.02 1.69 -20.72
CA LYS A 272 -0.24 1.37 -21.42
C LYS A 272 -1.43 2.18 -20.95
N HIS A 273 -1.43 2.64 -19.70
CA HIS A 273 -2.51 3.44 -19.15
C HIS A 273 -2.42 4.93 -19.52
N LEU A 274 -1.33 5.37 -20.16
CA LEU A 274 -1.12 6.75 -20.59
C LEU A 274 -1.81 7.05 -21.93
N PRO A 275 -2.19 8.32 -22.18
CA PRO A 275 -2.61 8.78 -23.49
C PRO A 275 -1.59 8.45 -24.58
N ALA A 276 -2.06 8.18 -25.80
CA ALA A 276 -1.21 7.81 -26.93
C ALA A 276 -0.06 8.81 -27.17
N ALA A 277 -0.33 10.11 -27.01
CA ALA A 277 0.64 11.18 -27.23
C ALA A 277 1.86 11.12 -26.30
N THR A 278 1.69 10.70 -25.05
CA THR A 278 2.79 10.59 -24.06
C THR A 278 3.34 9.16 -23.96
N ARG A 279 2.55 8.16 -24.38
CA ARG A 279 2.95 6.75 -24.37
C ARG A 279 4.06 6.44 -25.36
N GLU A 280 3.94 6.88 -26.62
CA GLU A 280 4.92 6.59 -27.68
C GLU A 280 6.37 6.99 -27.32
N PRO A 281 6.67 8.24 -26.88
CA PRO A 281 8.03 8.63 -26.55
C PRO A 281 8.60 7.84 -25.37
N GLN A 282 7.77 7.44 -24.40
CA GLN A 282 8.20 6.64 -23.25
C GLN A 282 8.53 5.19 -23.68
N ILE A 283 7.74 4.60 -24.58
CA ILE A 283 8.02 3.28 -25.13
C ILE A 283 9.31 3.30 -25.97
N THR A 284 9.49 4.31 -26.84
CA THR A 284 10.72 4.45 -27.64
C THR A 284 11.95 4.56 -26.74
N ARG A 285 11.85 5.34 -25.65
CA ARG A 285 12.93 5.47 -24.66
C ARG A 285 13.24 4.14 -23.98
N LEU A 286 12.22 3.38 -23.57
CA LEU A 286 12.40 2.06 -22.95
C LEU A 286 13.08 1.08 -23.90
N VAL A 287 12.69 1.04 -25.18
CA VAL A 287 13.33 0.19 -26.21
C VAL A 287 14.80 0.58 -26.43
N THR A 288 15.17 1.84 -26.22
CA THR A 288 16.57 2.29 -26.35
C THR A 288 17.44 1.89 -25.15
N ILE A 289 16.84 1.69 -23.97
CA ILE A 289 17.53 1.35 -22.72
C ILE A 289 17.69 -0.18 -22.55
N LEU A 290 16.78 -0.95 -23.13
CA LEU A 290 16.80 -2.41 -23.21
C LEU A 290 17.88 -2.91 -24.17
#